data_AF-A0A956PH11-F1
#
_entry.id   AF-A0A956PH11-F1
#
_cell.length_a   1.000
_cell.length_b   1.000
_cell.length_c   1.000
_cell.angle_alpha   90.00
_cell.angle_beta   90.00
_cell.angle_gamma   90.00
#
_symmetry.space_group_name_H-M   'P 1'
#
loop_
_entity.id
_entity.type
_entity.pdbx_description
1 polymer ?
#
loop_
_entity_poly.entity_id
_entity_poly.type
_entity_poly.pdbx_seq_one_letter_code
_entity_poly.pdbx_strand_id
1 'polypeptide(L)'
;MTDKESGIDSYLRESEQGGQLHSEGRFTLSREKALEKLSEFQLGGEADWVLKVVQSVVREGSSDSLEVKLGARSTTFEFQTCHWTVEAIESAFYNPGVDKHSALGHLVRGLWPVGLGQKRSLEIELSGSRDRLTWDGAKLSTSESGSAAKSTRLTVATTAENSTTWIGSMGSSAKVNKSLSDVFRLYCHTCPIRLTV
;
A
#
# COMPACT_ATOMS: atom_id res chain seq x y z
N MET A 1 48.63 -25.36 29.63
CA MET A 1 47.27 -24.78 29.57
C MET A 1 47.30 -23.74 28.48
N THR A 2 46.87 -24.12 27.29
CA THR A 2 46.80 -23.27 26.10
C THR A 2 45.32 -22.96 25.90
N ASP A 3 44.94 -21.70 26.13
CA ASP A 3 43.60 -21.20 25.86
C ASP A 3 43.33 -21.34 24.36
N LYS A 4 42.24 -22.04 24.06
CA LYS A 4 41.74 -22.30 22.73
C LYS A 4 40.94 -21.05 22.35
N GLU A 5 41.54 -20.12 21.61
CA GLU A 5 40.80 -18.98 21.03
C GLU A 5 39.55 -19.54 20.33
N SER A 6 38.39 -19.10 20.81
CA SER A 6 37.12 -19.68 20.43
C SER A 6 36.80 -19.27 19.00
N GLY A 7 36.31 -20.19 18.17
CA GLY A 7 35.89 -19.88 16.78
C GLY A 7 34.81 -18.80 16.67
N ILE A 8 34.26 -18.36 17.81
CA ILE A 8 33.33 -17.25 17.92
C ILE A 8 34.07 -15.91 17.84
N ASP A 9 35.26 -15.78 18.44
CA ASP A 9 36.03 -14.53 18.42
C ASP A 9 36.58 -14.23 17.02
N SER A 10 36.93 -15.27 16.25
CA SER A 10 37.29 -15.13 14.84
C SER A 10 36.09 -14.79 13.96
N TYR A 11 34.92 -15.39 14.22
CA TYR A 11 33.68 -15.10 13.48
C TYR A 11 33.14 -13.68 13.76
N LEU A 12 33.28 -13.19 15.00
CA LEU A 12 32.92 -11.83 15.39
C LEU A 12 33.86 -10.81 14.72
N ARG A 13 35.17 -11.07 14.67
CA ARG A 13 36.14 -10.19 14.00
C ARG A 13 35.96 -10.13 12.48
N GLU A 14 35.59 -11.24 11.84
CA GLU A 14 35.24 -11.24 10.41
C GLU A 14 33.95 -10.45 10.14
N SER A 15 32.97 -10.52 11.04
CA SER A 15 31.72 -9.75 10.92
C SER A 15 31.93 -8.24 11.17
N GLU A 16 32.91 -7.86 12.00
CA GLU A 16 33.28 -6.46 12.25
C GLU A 16 33.94 -5.78 11.03
N GLN A 17 34.64 -6.53 10.17
CA GLN A 17 35.29 -5.96 8.97
C GLN A 17 34.31 -5.60 7.85
N GLY A 18 33.06 -6.09 7.88
CA GLY A 18 32.01 -5.70 6.95
C GLY A 18 31.26 -4.41 7.33
N GLY A 19 31.46 -3.91 8.55
CA GLY A 19 30.77 -2.74 9.10
C GLY A 19 31.74 -1.59 9.32
N GLN A 20 32.00 -0.78 8.29
CA GLN A 20 32.72 0.47 8.46
C GLN A 20 31.89 1.42 9.35
N LEU A 21 32.29 1.56 10.61
CA LEU A 21 31.63 2.41 11.60
C LEU A 21 31.89 3.89 11.25
N HIS A 22 30.94 4.52 10.57
CA HIS A 22 31.17 5.84 9.95
C HIS A 22 30.78 7.05 10.80
N SER A 23 30.19 6.90 12.00
CA SER A 23 29.97 8.02 12.94
C SER A 23 29.32 7.56 14.25
N GLU A 24 29.80 8.04 15.40
CA GLU A 24 28.99 8.19 16.62
C GLU A 24 28.01 9.36 16.41
N GLY A 25 27.03 9.16 15.53
CA GLY A 25 26.16 10.22 15.07
C GLY A 25 24.82 9.66 14.68
N ARG A 26 23.87 9.71 15.62
CA ARG A 26 22.41 9.63 15.45
C ARG A 26 21.97 8.93 14.15
N PHE A 27 21.68 7.63 14.22
CA PHE A 27 21.04 6.88 13.13
C PHE A 27 19.72 7.56 12.74
N THR A 28 19.78 8.46 11.77
CA THR A 28 18.58 9.04 11.16
C THR A 28 18.22 8.08 10.03
N LEU A 29 17.46 7.05 10.38
CA LEU A 29 16.84 6.18 9.37
C LEU A 29 16.04 7.10 8.45
N SER A 30 16.49 7.26 7.19
CA SER A 30 15.74 8.05 6.21
C SER A 30 14.34 7.45 6.10
N ARG A 31 13.34 8.24 6.48
CA ARG A 31 11.94 7.82 6.57
C ARG A 31 11.46 7.18 5.27
N GLU A 32 11.92 7.69 4.11
CA GLU A 32 11.57 7.08 2.82
C GLU A 32 12.07 5.64 2.69
N LYS A 33 13.34 5.36 3.02
CA LYS A 33 13.88 3.99 2.98
C LYS A 33 13.20 3.05 3.99
N ALA A 34 12.73 3.60 5.11
CA ALA A 34 11.96 2.83 6.09
C ALA A 34 10.60 2.42 5.50
N LEU A 35 9.90 3.35 4.84
CA LEU A 35 8.64 3.09 4.16
C LEU A 35 8.79 2.14 2.96
N GLU A 36 9.87 2.28 2.19
CA GLU A 36 10.22 1.37 1.09
C GLU A 36 10.42 -0.06 1.60
N LYS A 37 11.26 -0.26 2.63
CA LYS A 37 11.42 -1.59 3.27
C LYS A 37 10.12 -2.12 3.84
N LEU A 38 9.31 -1.25 4.46
CA LEU A 38 8.01 -1.64 4.98
C LEU A 38 7.07 -2.11 3.86
N SER A 39 7.14 -1.52 2.67
CA SER A 39 6.32 -1.93 1.53
C SER A 39 6.62 -3.34 1.02
N GLU A 40 7.86 -3.82 1.19
CA GLU A 40 8.31 -5.12 0.69
C GLU A 40 7.87 -6.31 1.58
N PHE A 41 7.77 -6.10 2.90
CA PHE A 41 7.60 -7.20 3.87
C PHE A 41 6.27 -7.20 4.62
N GLN A 42 5.34 -6.30 4.30
CA GLN A 42 4.11 -6.13 5.09
C GLN A 42 3.00 -7.13 4.80
N LEU A 43 3.00 -7.78 3.63
CA LEU A 43 1.92 -8.64 3.17
C LEU A 43 2.44 -10.02 2.76
N GLY A 44 1.60 -11.05 2.92
CA GLY A 44 1.97 -12.44 2.62
C GLY A 44 2.00 -12.76 1.13
N GLY A 45 1.22 -12.03 0.32
CA GLY A 45 1.15 -12.17 -1.13
C GLY A 45 0.95 -10.83 -1.86
N GLU A 46 1.29 -10.82 -3.15
CA GLU A 46 1.24 -9.63 -4.01
C GLU A 46 -0.18 -9.04 -4.16
N ALA A 47 -1.22 -9.86 -3.98
CA ALA A 47 -2.62 -9.45 -4.09
C ALA A 47 -3.26 -9.08 -2.75
N ASP A 48 -2.61 -9.34 -1.61
CA ASP A 48 -3.21 -9.17 -0.28
C ASP A 48 -3.51 -7.70 0.08
N TRP A 49 -2.99 -6.75 -0.71
CA TRP A 49 -3.27 -5.33 -0.50
C TRP A 49 -4.76 -5.03 -0.66
N VAL A 50 -5.48 -5.76 -1.51
CA VAL A 50 -6.94 -5.56 -1.67
C VAL A 50 -7.68 -5.92 -0.40
N LEU A 51 -7.22 -6.93 0.33
CA LEU A 51 -7.78 -7.28 1.63
C LEU A 51 -7.56 -6.16 2.65
N LYS A 52 -6.43 -5.46 2.59
CA LYS A 52 -6.18 -4.28 3.45
C LYS A 52 -7.08 -3.11 3.10
N VAL A 53 -7.35 -2.88 1.82
CA VAL A 53 -8.35 -1.88 1.38
C VAL A 53 -9.73 -2.27 1.89
N VAL A 54 -10.18 -3.52 1.72
CA VAL A 54 -11.47 -3.98 2.25
C VAL A 54 -11.54 -3.82 3.77
N GLN A 55 -10.50 -4.23 4.50
CA GLN A 55 -10.42 -4.05 5.96
C GLN A 55 -10.51 -2.57 6.36
N SER A 56 -9.91 -1.68 5.58
CA SER A 56 -10.00 -0.24 5.80
C SER A 56 -11.44 0.26 5.66
N VAL A 57 -12.12 -0.11 4.58
CA VAL A 57 -13.52 0.27 4.32
C VAL A 57 -14.45 -0.26 5.41
N VAL A 58 -14.27 -1.51 5.82
CA VAL A 58 -15.05 -2.12 6.90
C VAL A 58 -14.80 -1.43 8.24
N ARG A 59 -13.54 -1.04 8.52
CA ARG A 59 -13.19 -0.34 9.78
C ARG A 59 -13.66 1.11 9.80
N GLU A 60 -13.74 1.76 8.66
CA GLU A 60 -14.34 3.10 8.53
C GLU A 60 -15.83 3.09 8.88
N GLY A 61 -16.47 1.91 8.82
CA GLY A 61 -17.90 1.76 9.08
C GLY A 61 -18.75 2.23 7.91
N SER A 62 -18.26 2.08 6.67
CA SER A 62 -19.05 2.35 5.47
C SER A 62 -20.35 1.56 5.51
N SER A 63 -21.49 2.26 5.53
CA SER A 63 -22.82 1.69 5.83
C SER A 63 -23.48 1.01 4.64
N ASP A 64 -23.02 1.29 3.42
CA ASP A 64 -23.81 1.03 2.21
C ASP A 64 -23.28 -0.17 1.44
N SER A 65 -22.26 0.03 0.61
CA SER A 65 -21.68 -1.00 -0.25
C SER A 65 -20.26 -0.65 -0.64
N LEU A 66 -19.44 -1.69 -0.88
CA LEU A 66 -18.15 -1.59 -1.52
C LEU A 66 -18.26 -2.24 -2.89
N GLU A 67 -18.13 -1.44 -3.94
CA GLU A 67 -18.05 -1.91 -5.32
C GLU A 67 -16.58 -2.03 -5.74
N VAL A 68 -16.22 -3.14 -6.36
CA VAL A 68 -14.86 -3.36 -6.87
C VAL A 68 -14.92 -3.68 -8.36
N LYS A 69 -14.27 -2.84 -9.17
CA LYS A 69 -14.16 -3.00 -10.62
C LYS A 69 -12.74 -3.42 -10.98
N LEU A 70 -12.60 -4.62 -11.52
CA LEU A 70 -11.34 -5.15 -12.05
C LEU A 70 -11.23 -4.82 -13.53
N GLY A 71 -10.52 -3.74 -13.87
CA GLY A 71 -10.25 -3.35 -15.24
C GLY A 71 -8.98 -4.00 -15.80
N ALA A 72 -8.74 -3.80 -17.10
CA ALA A 72 -7.50 -4.23 -17.73
C ALA A 72 -6.29 -3.34 -17.37
N ARG A 73 -6.53 -2.08 -16.99
CA ARG A 73 -5.46 -1.11 -16.67
C ARG A 73 -5.46 -0.63 -15.24
N SER A 74 -6.53 -0.89 -14.51
CA SER A 74 -6.69 -0.46 -13.13
C SER A 74 -7.67 -1.34 -12.39
N THR A 75 -7.53 -1.34 -11.06
CA THR A 75 -8.55 -1.80 -10.13
C THR A 75 -9.13 -0.58 -9.43
N THR A 76 -10.46 -0.48 -9.41
CA THR A 76 -11.18 0.62 -8.78
C THR A 76 -12.06 0.12 -7.66
N PHE A 77 -11.97 0.77 -6.50
CA PHE A 77 -12.84 0.58 -5.35
C PHE A 77 -13.72 1.81 -5.21
N GLU A 78 -15.02 1.61 -5.01
CA GLU A 78 -15.98 2.68 -4.80
C GLU A 78 -16.82 2.39 -3.55
N PHE A 79 -16.80 3.32 -2.60
CA PHE A 79 -17.45 3.17 -1.29
C PHE A 79 -17.76 4.54 -0.67
N GLN A 80 -18.49 4.58 0.44
CA GLN A 80 -18.73 5.82 1.18
C GLN A 80 -17.76 5.96 2.36
N THR A 81 -17.22 7.17 2.55
CA THR A 81 -16.45 7.54 3.75
C THR A 81 -17.00 8.83 4.31
N CYS A 82 -17.01 8.95 5.63
CA CYS A 82 -17.51 10.13 6.32
C CYS A 82 -16.45 10.87 7.14
N HIS A 83 -15.32 10.22 7.50
CA HIS A 83 -14.31 10.84 8.35
C HIS A 83 -12.94 11.04 7.70
N TRP A 84 -12.75 10.62 6.46
CA TRP A 84 -11.45 10.77 5.78
C TRP A 84 -11.28 12.17 5.20
N THR A 85 -10.11 12.75 5.40
CA THR A 85 -9.65 13.95 4.70
C THR A 85 -8.34 13.64 3.96
N VAL A 86 -7.99 14.47 2.98
CA VAL A 86 -6.75 14.30 2.23
C VAL A 86 -5.54 14.40 3.16
N GLU A 87 -5.56 15.36 4.07
CA GLU A 87 -4.48 15.60 5.04
C GLU A 87 -4.32 14.41 6.00
N ALA A 88 -5.44 13.80 6.42
CA ALA A 88 -5.41 12.63 7.28
C ALA A 88 -4.79 11.43 6.56
N ILE A 89 -5.13 11.21 5.29
CA ILE A 89 -4.57 10.13 4.47
C ILE A 89 -3.08 10.38 4.20
N GLU A 90 -2.71 11.58 3.78
CA GLU A 90 -1.31 11.97 3.53
C GLU A 90 -0.46 11.83 4.79
N SER A 91 -0.96 12.32 5.92
CA SER A 91 -0.29 12.18 7.21
C SER A 91 -0.12 10.72 7.60
N ALA A 92 -1.15 9.88 7.44
CA ALA A 92 -1.07 8.45 7.71
C ALA A 92 -0.09 7.73 6.76
N PHE A 93 0.01 8.18 5.50
CA PHE A 93 0.88 7.59 4.50
C PHE A 93 2.37 7.80 4.83
N TYR A 94 2.73 8.98 5.33
CA TYR A 94 4.13 9.31 5.66
C TYR A 94 4.51 9.07 7.13
N ASN A 95 3.56 8.92 8.04
CA ASN A 95 3.83 8.73 9.47
C ASN A 95 3.36 7.34 9.96
N PRO A 96 4.13 6.27 9.66
CA PRO A 96 3.80 4.93 10.10
C PRO A 96 3.91 4.83 11.63
N GLY A 97 2.79 4.67 12.33
CA GLY A 97 2.81 4.38 13.77
C GLY A 97 1.66 4.91 14.61
N VAL A 98 0.83 5.82 14.08
CA VAL A 98 -0.15 6.53 14.90
C VAL A 98 -1.36 5.66 15.30
N ASP A 99 -1.77 4.70 14.47
CA ASP A 99 -2.68 3.63 14.89
C ASP A 99 -2.61 2.46 13.90
N LYS A 100 -2.24 1.27 14.39
CA LYS A 100 -2.08 0.07 13.57
C LYS A 100 -3.41 -0.55 13.14
N HIS A 101 -4.52 -0.18 13.78
CA HIS A 101 -5.83 -0.80 13.60
C HIS A 101 -6.90 0.19 13.14
N SER A 102 -6.54 1.46 12.93
CA SER A 102 -7.42 2.44 12.31
C SER A 102 -7.74 2.06 10.87
N ALA A 103 -8.87 2.58 10.36
CA ALA A 103 -9.25 2.46 8.97
C ALA A 103 -8.13 2.98 8.04
N LEU A 104 -7.57 4.15 8.34
CA LEU A 104 -6.44 4.73 7.61
C LEU A 104 -5.18 3.86 7.71
N GLY A 105 -4.90 3.28 8.88
CA GLY A 105 -3.77 2.37 9.07
C GLY A 105 -3.87 1.12 8.20
N HIS A 106 -5.09 0.58 8.00
CA HIS A 106 -5.33 -0.49 7.03
C HIS A 106 -5.15 -0.01 5.59
N LEU A 107 -5.67 1.17 5.24
CA LEU A 107 -5.55 1.74 3.90
C LEU A 107 -4.08 1.86 3.48
N VAL A 108 -3.28 2.59 4.24
CA VAL A 108 -1.90 2.91 3.85
C VAL A 108 -1.01 1.67 3.77
N ARG A 109 -1.25 0.66 4.60
CA ARG A 109 -0.57 -0.65 4.50
C ARG A 109 -0.95 -1.44 3.26
N GLY A 110 -2.16 -1.26 2.74
CA GLY A 110 -2.53 -1.75 1.43
C GLY A 110 -1.85 -0.95 0.32
N LEU A 111 -1.76 0.37 0.47
CA LEU A 111 -1.19 1.24 -0.58
C LEU A 111 0.33 1.16 -0.68
N TRP A 112 1.08 0.95 0.41
CA TRP A 112 2.55 0.95 0.34
C TRP A 112 3.11 -0.13 -0.59
N PRO A 113 2.71 -1.42 -0.51
CA PRO A 113 3.24 -2.46 -1.40
C PRO A 113 3.01 -2.15 -2.88
N VAL A 114 1.86 -1.55 -3.24
CA VAL A 114 1.54 -1.22 -4.63
C VAL A 114 2.14 0.11 -5.09
N GLY A 115 2.12 1.13 -4.25
CA GLY A 115 2.60 2.48 -4.57
C GLY A 115 4.11 2.62 -4.40
N LEU A 116 4.65 2.27 -3.23
CA LEU A 116 6.09 2.37 -2.95
C LEU A 116 6.86 1.17 -3.50
N GLY A 117 6.37 -0.05 -3.25
CA GLY A 117 7.06 -1.28 -3.65
C GLY A 117 7.02 -1.49 -5.17
N GLN A 118 5.82 -1.45 -5.74
CA GLN A 118 5.61 -1.76 -7.17
C GLN A 118 5.56 -0.52 -8.08
N LYS A 119 5.62 0.69 -7.51
CA LYS A 119 5.60 1.97 -8.25
C LYS A 119 4.39 2.11 -9.18
N ARG A 120 3.24 1.54 -8.79
CA ARG A 120 1.97 1.70 -9.50
C ARG A 120 1.37 3.05 -9.12
N SER A 121 0.80 3.75 -10.09
CA SER A 121 0.06 4.97 -9.78
C SER A 121 -1.24 4.65 -9.07
N LEU A 122 -1.63 5.55 -8.17
CA LEU A 122 -2.85 5.45 -7.39
C LEU A 122 -3.51 6.81 -7.22
N GLU A 123 -4.83 6.81 -7.24
CA GLU A 123 -5.66 8.00 -7.17
C GLU A 123 -6.77 7.77 -6.13
N ILE A 124 -6.99 8.76 -5.25
CA ILE A 124 -8.06 8.75 -4.26
C ILE A 124 -8.88 10.02 -4.42
N GLU A 125 -10.16 9.86 -4.70
CA GLU A 125 -11.17 10.92 -4.63
C GLU A 125 -12.02 10.67 -3.38
N LEU A 126 -12.27 11.69 -2.56
CA LEU A 126 -13.04 11.53 -1.32
C LEU A 126 -14.47 12.02 -1.47
N SER A 127 -15.42 11.23 -0.94
CA SER A 127 -16.84 11.60 -0.92
C SER A 127 -17.05 12.96 -0.25
N GLY A 128 -17.83 13.83 -0.91
CA GLY A 128 -18.10 15.19 -0.43
C GLY A 128 -16.95 16.19 -0.58
N SER A 129 -15.75 15.74 -0.97
CA SER A 129 -14.61 16.62 -1.24
C SER A 129 -14.42 16.84 -2.74
N ARG A 130 -13.84 18.00 -3.07
CA ARG A 130 -13.27 18.28 -4.41
C ARG A 130 -11.83 17.82 -4.52
N ASP A 131 -11.19 17.52 -3.40
CA ASP A 131 -9.78 17.18 -3.40
C ASP A 131 -9.56 15.76 -3.87
N ARG A 132 -8.48 15.61 -4.63
CA ARG A 132 -7.99 14.35 -5.15
C ARG A 132 -6.54 14.19 -4.75
N LEU A 133 -6.21 13.01 -4.26
CA LEU A 133 -4.86 12.62 -3.89
C LEU A 133 -4.31 11.66 -4.93
N THR A 134 -3.16 11.99 -5.51
CA THR A 134 -2.53 11.21 -6.58
C THR A 134 -1.10 10.84 -6.21
N TRP A 135 -0.74 9.59 -6.45
CA TRP A 135 0.62 9.09 -6.40
C TRP A 135 1.07 8.70 -7.80
N ASP A 136 2.17 9.30 -8.25
CA ASP A 136 2.75 9.14 -9.59
C ASP A 136 3.86 8.07 -9.64
N GLY A 137 3.95 7.21 -8.63
CA GLY A 137 5.06 6.26 -8.48
C GLY A 137 6.26 6.81 -7.71
N ALA A 138 6.28 8.11 -7.38
CA ALA A 138 7.38 8.74 -6.64
C ALA A 138 6.94 9.65 -5.49
N LYS A 139 5.85 10.41 -5.67
CA LYS A 139 5.36 11.35 -4.66
C LYS A 139 3.83 11.39 -4.62
N LEU A 140 3.33 11.75 -3.44
CA LEU A 140 1.93 12.06 -3.23
C LEU A 140 1.72 13.54 -3.59
N SER A 141 0.61 13.84 -4.26
CA SER A 141 0.25 15.19 -4.67
C SER A 141 -1.27 15.38 -4.59
N THR A 142 -1.68 16.58 -4.19
CA THR A 142 -3.09 16.96 -4.09
C THR A 142 -3.47 17.84 -5.27
N SER A 143 -4.63 17.58 -5.86
CA SER A 143 -5.24 18.43 -6.88
C SER A 143 -6.73 18.59 -6.62
N GLU A 144 -7.31 19.67 -7.12
CA GLU A 144 -8.75 19.88 -7.06
C GLU A 144 -9.43 19.29 -8.30
N SER A 145 -10.53 18.60 -8.08
CA SER A 145 -11.50 18.15 -9.09
C SER A 145 -12.58 19.22 -9.29
N GLY A 146 -13.08 19.34 -10.52
CA GLY A 146 -14.07 20.36 -10.89
C GLY A 146 -15.42 20.25 -10.16
N SER A 147 -15.72 19.10 -9.53
CA SER A 147 -16.93 18.88 -8.73
C SER A 147 -16.64 17.97 -7.55
N ALA A 148 -17.39 18.16 -6.45
CA ALA A 148 -17.27 17.27 -5.30
C ALA A 148 -17.71 15.84 -5.66
N ALA A 149 -16.92 14.85 -5.24
CA ALA A 149 -17.22 13.45 -5.53
C ALA A 149 -18.45 12.99 -4.74
N LYS A 150 -19.28 12.13 -5.36
CA LYS A 150 -20.46 11.55 -4.71
C LYS A 150 -20.13 10.35 -3.82
N SER A 151 -18.95 9.78 -4.01
CA SER A 151 -18.45 8.58 -3.38
C SER A 151 -16.95 8.69 -3.26
N THR A 152 -16.37 7.93 -2.35
CA THR A 152 -14.93 7.76 -2.27
C THR A 152 -14.50 6.72 -3.28
N ARG A 153 -13.51 7.09 -4.10
CA ARG A 153 -12.99 6.23 -5.16
C ARG A 153 -11.49 6.08 -4.98
N LEU A 154 -11.03 4.83 -4.85
CA LEU A 154 -9.62 4.47 -4.94
C LEU A 154 -9.38 3.76 -6.27
N THR A 155 -8.49 4.30 -7.09
CA THR A 155 -8.04 3.66 -8.33
C THR A 155 -6.56 3.31 -8.21
N VAL A 156 -6.21 2.08 -8.53
CA VAL A 156 -4.81 1.60 -8.54
C VAL A 156 -4.52 1.05 -9.93
N ALA A 157 -3.46 1.53 -10.58
CA ALA A 157 -3.02 1.02 -11.87
C ALA A 157 -2.59 -0.45 -11.78
N THR A 158 -2.80 -1.23 -12.85
CA THR A 158 -2.38 -2.64 -12.89
C THR A 158 -0.86 -2.78 -13.03
N THR A 159 -0.20 -1.80 -13.64
CA THR A 159 1.25 -1.78 -13.89
C THR A 159 1.85 -0.43 -13.49
N ALA A 160 3.18 -0.38 -13.29
CA ALA A 160 3.89 0.87 -13.05
C ALA A 160 3.81 1.81 -14.26
N GLU A 161 3.75 3.13 -14.03
CA GLU A 161 3.65 4.15 -15.09
C GLU A 161 4.83 4.12 -16.08
N ASN A 162 5.99 3.63 -15.63
CA ASN A 162 7.21 3.60 -16.42
C ASN A 162 7.42 2.29 -17.20
N SER A 163 6.44 1.36 -17.21
CA SER A 163 6.61 0.08 -17.91
C SER A 163 6.39 0.25 -19.42
N THR A 164 7.49 0.39 -20.17
CA THR A 164 7.53 0.56 -21.63
C THR A 164 7.10 -0.67 -22.45
N THR A 165 6.61 -1.74 -21.83
CA THR A 165 6.28 -3.02 -22.48
C THR A 165 4.77 -3.21 -22.68
N TRP A 166 4.22 -2.49 -23.65
CA TRP A 166 2.81 -2.55 -24.06
C TRP A 166 2.33 -3.94 -24.58
N ILE A 167 3.25 -4.81 -25.03
CA ILE A 167 2.92 -6.15 -25.57
C ILE A 167 2.75 -7.22 -24.47
N GLY A 168 3.25 -6.98 -23.25
CA GLY A 168 3.14 -7.91 -22.10
C GLY A 168 1.97 -7.65 -21.14
N SER A 169 1.29 -6.50 -21.26
CA SER A 169 0.34 -6.03 -20.25
C SER A 169 -1.01 -6.76 -20.27
N MET A 170 -1.45 -7.29 -21.42
CA MET A 170 -2.76 -7.97 -21.53
C MET A 170 -2.78 -9.34 -20.80
N GLY A 171 -1.72 -10.14 -20.94
CA GLY A 171 -1.58 -11.40 -20.21
C GLY A 171 -1.28 -11.19 -18.71
N SER A 172 -0.54 -10.12 -18.40
CA SER A 172 -0.26 -9.71 -17.02
C SER A 172 -1.54 -9.33 -16.28
N SER A 173 -2.43 -8.55 -16.91
CA SER A 173 -3.65 -8.05 -16.27
C SER A 173 -4.66 -9.15 -15.95
N ALA A 174 -4.83 -10.14 -16.83
CA ALA A 174 -5.68 -11.29 -16.54
C ALA A 174 -5.18 -12.11 -15.35
N LYS A 175 -3.85 -12.27 -15.23
CA LYS A 175 -3.22 -12.95 -14.09
C LYS A 175 -3.41 -12.14 -12.80
N VAL A 176 -3.18 -10.82 -12.84
CA VAL A 176 -3.41 -9.92 -11.70
C VAL A 176 -4.87 -9.99 -11.27
N ASN A 177 -5.81 -9.81 -12.19
CA ASN A 177 -7.24 -9.84 -11.88
C ASN A 177 -7.69 -11.18 -11.32
N LYS A 178 -7.11 -12.30 -11.80
CA LYS A 178 -7.34 -13.62 -11.22
C LYS A 178 -6.85 -13.69 -9.77
N SER A 179 -5.61 -13.28 -9.50
CA SER A 179 -5.07 -13.27 -8.13
C SER A 179 -5.89 -12.38 -7.18
N LEU A 180 -6.32 -11.20 -7.64
CA LEU A 180 -7.19 -10.32 -6.87
C LEU A 180 -8.55 -10.99 -6.60
N SER A 181 -9.15 -11.60 -7.62
CA SER A 181 -10.42 -12.33 -7.50
C SER A 181 -10.31 -13.49 -6.51
N ASP A 182 -9.19 -14.21 -6.50
CA ASP A 182 -8.93 -15.31 -5.58
C ASP A 182 -8.85 -14.79 -4.14
N VAL A 183 -8.17 -13.65 -3.89
CA VAL A 183 -8.13 -13.01 -2.55
C VAL A 183 -9.52 -12.59 -2.10
N PHE A 184 -10.32 -11.96 -2.97
CA PHE A 184 -11.70 -11.60 -2.64
C PHE A 184 -12.53 -12.83 -2.28
N ARG A 185 -12.45 -13.90 -3.07
CA ARG A 185 -13.21 -15.14 -2.84
C ARG A 185 -12.80 -15.86 -1.56
N LEU A 186 -11.50 -15.94 -1.28
CA LEU A 186 -10.98 -16.71 -0.16
C LEU A 186 -11.09 -15.97 1.18
N TYR A 187 -10.97 -14.64 1.17
CA TYR A 187 -10.81 -13.88 2.40
C TYR A 187 -11.84 -12.77 2.63
N CYS A 188 -12.60 -12.37 1.60
CA CYS A 188 -13.63 -11.35 1.74
C CYS A 188 -15.01 -12.02 1.78
N HIS A 189 -15.43 -12.43 2.98
CA HIS A 189 -16.75 -12.99 3.19
C HIS A 189 -17.79 -11.88 3.42
N THR A 190 -18.90 -11.94 2.69
CA THR A 190 -20.05 -11.04 2.88
C THR A 190 -20.88 -11.46 4.08
N CYS A 191 -21.04 -10.58 5.06
CA CYS A 191 -22.15 -10.64 6.01
C CYS A 191 -22.40 -9.25 6.63
N PRO A 192 -23.57 -8.59 6.44
CA PRO A 192 -24.62 -8.79 5.44
C PRO A 192 -24.70 -7.55 4.51
N ILE A 193 -23.83 -7.44 3.50
CA ILE A 193 -23.94 -6.44 2.43
C ILE A 193 -23.57 -7.14 1.11
N ARG A 194 -24.34 -6.88 0.03
CA ARG A 194 -24.17 -7.51 -1.28
C ARG A 194 -22.84 -7.06 -1.92
N LEU A 195 -21.99 -8.02 -2.27
CA LEU A 195 -20.94 -7.79 -3.27
C LEU A 195 -21.57 -7.89 -4.66
N THR A 196 -21.64 -6.76 -5.37
CA THR A 196 -21.90 -6.73 -6.80
C THR A 196 -20.56 -6.78 -7.52
N VAL A 197 -20.34 -7.84 -8.28
CA VAL A 197 -19.20 -8.02 -9.20
C VAL A 197 -19.77 -8.12 -10.60
#